data_AF-A0A067G0A3-F1
#
_entry.id   AF-A0A067G0A3-F1
#
_cell.length_a   1.000
_cell.length_b   1.000
_cell.length_c   1.000
_cell.angle_alpha   90.00
_cell.angle_beta   90.00
_cell.angle_gamma   90.00
#
_symmetry.space_group_name_H-M   'P 1'
#
loop_
_entity.id
_entity.type
_entity.pdbx_description
1 polymer ?
#
loop_
_entity_poly.entity_id
_entity_poly.type
_entity_poly.pdbx_seq_one_letter_code
_entity_poly.pdbx_strand_id
1 'polypeptide(L)'
;MGDSIDLTGDEGVIKKIVRQAKPDALSPTEDLPLVDVHYEGSLAETGEVFDTTHEDNTVFSFELGKGSVIRAWDIALRSMKVGEVAKLTCKPEYAYGSAGSPPDVPPE
;
A
#
# COMPACT_ATOMS: atom_id res chain seq x y z
N MET A 1 -11.69 -12.99 -11.69
CA MET A 1 -10.52 -12.09 -11.64
C MET A 1 -11.00 -10.75 -11.16
N GLY A 2 -10.47 -10.20 -10.06
CA GLY A 2 -10.74 -8.80 -9.71
C GLY A 2 -10.02 -7.89 -10.71
N ASP A 3 -10.73 -6.88 -11.21
CA ASP A 3 -10.18 -5.87 -12.11
C ASP A 3 -9.05 -5.09 -11.41
N SER A 4 -7.96 -4.85 -12.14
CA SER A 4 -6.90 -3.96 -11.71
C SER A 4 -7.34 -2.52 -11.95
N ILE A 5 -7.13 -1.65 -10.97
CA ILE A 5 -7.52 -0.25 -11.00
C ILE A 5 -6.24 0.57 -10.98
N ASP A 6 -6.03 1.38 -12.02
CA ASP A 6 -5.00 2.42 -12.00
C ASP A 6 -5.50 3.61 -11.18
N LEU A 7 -4.86 3.86 -10.05
CA LEU A 7 -5.24 4.94 -9.13
C LEU A 7 -4.59 6.27 -9.48
N THR A 8 -3.60 6.25 -10.37
CA THR A 8 -2.77 7.41 -10.74
C THR A 8 -3.06 7.92 -12.16
N GLY A 9 -3.49 7.02 -13.06
CA GLY A 9 -3.71 7.31 -14.48
C GLY A 9 -2.46 7.16 -15.36
N ASP A 10 -1.27 7.02 -14.75
CA ASP A 10 0.02 6.76 -15.40
C ASP A 10 0.59 5.36 -15.08
N GLU A 11 -0.26 4.45 -14.57
CA GLU A 11 0.12 3.12 -14.10
C GLU A 11 1.19 3.14 -12.98
N GLY A 12 1.33 4.27 -12.29
CA GLY A 12 2.24 4.44 -11.16
C GLY A 12 1.83 3.63 -9.94
N VAL A 13 0.53 3.57 -9.67
CA VAL A 13 -0.05 2.77 -8.58
C VAL A 13 -1.24 1.98 -9.11
N ILE A 14 -1.03 0.68 -9.30
CA ILE A 14 -2.08 -0.26 -9.69
C ILE A 14 -2.56 -0.99 -8.44
N LYS A 15 -3.86 -0.93 -8.18
CA LYS A 15 -4.52 -1.64 -7.09
C LYS A 15 -5.36 -2.78 -7.64
N LYS A 16 -5.20 -3.97 -7.07
CA LYS A 16 -6.07 -5.13 -7.34
C LYS A 16 -6.73 -5.60 -6.06
N ILE A 17 -8.05 -5.54 -6.01
CA ILE A 17 -8.80 -6.01 -4.84
C ILE A 17 -8.75 -7.54 -4.78
N VAL A 18 -8.20 -8.07 -3.69
CA VAL A 18 -8.12 -9.50 -3.39
C VAL A 18 -9.33 -9.93 -2.57
N ARG A 19 -9.71 -9.11 -1.58
CA ARG A 19 -10.91 -9.31 -0.76
C ARG A 19 -11.64 -7.98 -0.62
N GLN A 20 -12.91 -7.94 -1.01
CA GLN A 20 -13.74 -6.77 -0.81
C GLN A 20 -14.08 -6.58 0.67
N ALA A 21 -14.18 -5.31 1.09
CA ALA A 21 -14.73 -4.98 2.39
C ALA A 21 -16.26 -5.21 2.44
N LYS A 22 -16.83 -5.14 3.64
CA LYS A 22 -18.28 -5.13 3.82
C LYS A 22 -18.88 -3.87 3.17
N PRO A 23 -20.15 -3.90 2.69
CA PRO A 23 -20.77 -2.77 2.00
C PRO A 23 -20.75 -1.47 2.84
N ASP A 24 -21.01 -1.63 4.13
CA ASP A 24 -21.09 -0.63 5.20
C ASP A 24 -19.74 -0.35 5.88
N ALA A 25 -18.64 -0.87 5.34
CA ALA A 25 -17.31 -0.58 5.86
C ALA A 25 -16.91 0.88 5.62
N LEU A 26 -16.27 1.47 6.62
CA LEU A 26 -15.74 2.83 6.58
C LEU A 26 -14.53 2.92 5.65
N SER A 27 -14.32 4.09 5.08
CA SER A 27 -13.08 4.48 4.37
C SER A 27 -12.36 5.53 5.20
N PRO A 28 -11.03 5.62 5.15
CA PRO A 28 -10.31 6.72 5.78
C PRO A 28 -10.73 8.06 5.15
N THR A 29 -10.80 9.09 5.98
CA THR A 29 -11.21 10.45 5.57
C THR A 29 -10.24 11.48 6.13
N GLU A 30 -10.36 12.75 5.75
CA GLU A 30 -9.51 13.81 6.31
C GLU A 30 -9.73 14.00 7.82
N ASP A 31 -10.97 13.79 8.30
CA ASP A 31 -11.32 13.85 9.73
C ASP A 31 -10.98 12.55 10.49
N LEU A 32 -10.78 11.44 9.78
CA LEU A 32 -10.36 10.14 10.33
C LEU A 32 -9.21 9.56 9.49
N PRO A 33 -8.00 10.15 9.57
CA PRO A 33 -6.88 9.76 8.72
C PRO A 33 -6.07 8.60 9.29
N LEU A 34 -6.27 8.25 10.57
CA LEU A 34 -5.54 7.17 11.25
C LEU A 34 -5.99 5.81 10.71
N VAL A 35 -5.04 5.01 10.26
CA VAL A 35 -5.29 3.64 9.76
C VAL A 35 -4.35 2.66 10.42
N ASP A 36 -4.87 1.46 10.66
CA ASP A 36 -4.12 0.29 11.09
C ASP A 36 -4.10 -0.71 9.94
N VAL A 37 -2.90 -1.16 9.55
CA VAL A 37 -2.73 -2.10 8.45
C VAL A 37 -1.85 -3.27 8.83
N HIS A 38 -2.18 -4.42 8.25
CA HIS A 38 -1.24 -5.49 8.01
C HIS A 38 -0.80 -5.42 6.55
N TYR A 39 0.49 -5.59 6.32
CA TYR A 39 1.09 -5.62 4.99
C TYR A 39 2.26 -6.59 4.90
N GLU A 40 2.59 -6.90 3.66
CA GLU A 40 3.79 -7.59 3.22
C GLU A 40 4.30 -6.86 1.97
N GLY A 41 5.51 -6.33 2.06
CA GLY A 41 6.24 -5.70 0.97
C GLY A 41 7.21 -6.70 0.34
N SER A 42 7.12 -6.87 -0.98
CA SER A 42 8.03 -7.72 -1.75
C SER A 42 8.56 -7.00 -2.99
N LEU A 43 9.77 -7.34 -3.39
CA LEU A 43 10.39 -6.84 -4.61
C LEU A 43 9.68 -7.47 -5.83
N ALA A 44 9.29 -6.63 -6.80
CA ALA A 44 8.53 -7.10 -7.96
C ALA A 44 9.33 -8.07 -8.86
N GLU A 45 10.65 -7.87 -8.95
CA GLU A 45 11.54 -8.68 -9.81
C GLU A 45 11.82 -10.07 -9.24
N THR A 46 12.10 -10.15 -7.93
CA THR A 46 12.53 -11.39 -7.28
C THR A 46 11.40 -12.07 -6.50
N GLY A 47 10.38 -11.32 -6.09
CA GLY A 47 9.36 -11.76 -5.14
C GLY A 47 9.87 -11.85 -3.70
N GLU A 48 11.09 -11.40 -3.43
CA GLU A 48 11.68 -11.42 -2.08
C GLU A 48 10.94 -10.44 -1.17
N VAL A 49 10.47 -10.92 -0.03
CA VAL A 49 9.82 -10.10 1.00
C VAL A 49 10.91 -9.32 1.73
N PHE A 50 10.82 -8.00 1.69
CA PHE A 50 11.77 -7.12 2.37
C PHE A 50 11.22 -6.61 3.72
N ASP A 51 9.90 -6.60 3.89
CA ASP A 51 9.27 -6.10 5.10
C ASP A 51 7.85 -6.66 5.26
N THR A 52 7.48 -7.12 6.46
CA THR A 52 6.15 -7.70 6.71
C THR A 52 5.76 -7.58 8.17
N THR A 53 4.47 -7.34 8.40
CA THR A 53 3.88 -7.29 9.75
C THR A 53 3.34 -8.63 10.22
N HIS A 54 3.26 -9.61 9.31
CA HIS A 54 2.66 -10.91 9.60
C HIS A 54 3.54 -11.81 10.48
N GLU A 55 4.87 -11.67 10.40
CA GLU A 55 5.80 -12.47 11.19
C GLU A 55 5.71 -12.12 12.68
N ASP A 56 5.70 -10.83 13.01
CA ASP A 56 5.67 -10.36 14.40
C ASP A 56 4.24 -10.21 14.96
N ASN A 57 3.20 -10.48 14.16
CA ASN A 57 1.80 -10.22 14.49
C ASN A 57 1.56 -8.78 15.00
N THR A 58 2.33 -7.83 14.47
CA THR A 58 2.20 -6.41 14.79
C THR A 58 1.26 -5.73 13.79
N VAL A 59 0.70 -4.60 14.18
CA VAL A 59 -0.03 -3.71 13.27
C VAL A 59 0.81 -2.47 13.03
N PHE A 60 0.81 -1.97 11.80
CA PHE A 60 1.43 -0.70 11.47
C PHE A 60 0.36 0.39 11.43
N SER A 61 0.49 1.37 12.33
CA SER A 61 -0.47 2.46 12.52
C SER A 61 0.15 3.79 12.11
N PHE A 62 -0.54 4.54 11.25
CA PHE A 62 -0.06 5.85 10.77
C PHE A 62 -1.22 6.72 10.28
N GLU A 63 -0.95 8.02 10.08
CA GLU A 63 -1.91 8.97 9.51
C GLU A 63 -1.74 9.11 8.00
N LEU A 64 -2.80 8.84 7.24
CA LEU A 64 -2.82 9.00 5.79
C LEU A 64 -2.76 10.46 5.33
N GLY A 65 -2.02 10.71 4.26
CA GLY A 65 -1.89 12.02 3.62
C GLY A 65 -0.92 12.97 4.32
N LYS A 66 -0.13 12.49 5.29
CA LYS A 66 0.92 13.27 5.95
C LYS A 66 2.31 13.05 5.34
N GLY A 67 2.45 12.16 4.36
CA GLY A 67 3.75 11.80 3.77
C GLY A 67 4.64 11.00 4.73
N SER A 68 4.05 10.35 5.73
CA SER A 68 4.76 9.47 6.67
C SER A 68 5.09 8.10 6.08
N VAL A 69 4.49 7.78 4.93
CA VAL A 69 4.67 6.54 4.17
C VAL A 69 4.95 6.86 2.71
N ILE A 70 5.29 5.85 1.92
CA ILE A 70 5.46 6.03 0.47
C ILE A 70 4.20 6.59 -0.19
N ARG A 71 4.37 7.40 -1.25
CA ARG A 71 3.25 8.07 -1.93
C ARG A 71 2.18 7.09 -2.41
N ALA A 72 2.59 5.90 -2.84
CA ALA A 72 1.66 4.86 -3.28
C ALA A 72 0.67 4.44 -2.20
N TRP A 73 1.10 4.39 -0.93
CA TRP A 73 0.22 4.04 0.18
C TRP A 73 -0.80 5.13 0.46
N ASP A 74 -0.37 6.40 0.47
CA ASP A 74 -1.26 7.55 0.66
C ASP A 74 -2.37 7.61 -0.41
N ILE A 75 -2.06 7.21 -1.65
CA ILE A 75 -3.01 7.12 -2.76
C ILE A 75 -3.91 5.89 -2.61
N ALA A 76 -3.31 4.71 -2.39
CA ALA A 76 -4.02 3.44 -2.42
C ALA A 76 -4.99 3.28 -1.25
N LEU A 77 -4.54 3.54 -0.03
CA LEU A 77 -5.34 3.30 1.17
C LEU A 77 -6.52 4.27 1.28
N ARG A 78 -6.42 5.46 0.68
CA ARG A 78 -7.56 6.38 0.54
C ARG A 78 -8.71 5.80 -0.28
N SER A 79 -8.40 4.89 -1.22
CA SER A 79 -9.41 4.18 -2.01
C SER A 79 -9.95 2.91 -1.35
N MET A 80 -9.39 2.51 -0.21
CA MET A 80 -9.70 1.25 0.47
C MET A 80 -10.74 1.45 1.58
N LYS A 81 -11.41 0.35 1.90
CA LYS A 81 -12.32 0.27 3.05
C LYS A 81 -11.77 -0.64 4.14
N VAL A 82 -12.19 -0.41 5.38
CA VAL A 82 -11.86 -1.26 6.53
C VAL A 82 -12.20 -2.72 6.22
N GLY A 83 -11.21 -3.60 6.34
CA GLY A 83 -11.33 -5.04 6.08
C GLY A 83 -11.09 -5.47 4.62
N GLU A 84 -10.91 -4.52 3.70
CA GLU A 84 -10.45 -4.79 2.33
C GLU A 84 -9.03 -5.34 2.33
N VAL A 85 -8.74 -6.27 1.44
CA VAL A 85 -7.38 -6.73 1.14
C VAL A 85 -7.12 -6.46 -0.33
N ALA A 86 -6.02 -5.77 -0.64
CA ALA A 86 -5.64 -5.46 -2.00
C ALA A 86 -4.14 -5.72 -2.21
N LYS A 87 -3.78 -6.09 -3.43
CA LYS A 87 -2.41 -6.11 -3.90
C LYS A 87 -2.13 -4.78 -4.60
N LEU A 88 -1.06 -4.12 -4.20
CA LEU A 88 -0.58 -2.88 -4.80
C LEU A 88 0.67 -3.17 -5.63
N THR A 89 0.73 -2.62 -6.83
CA THR A 89 1.94 -2.59 -7.65
C THR A 89 2.30 -1.12 -7.84
N CYS A 90 3.49 -0.76 -7.36
CA CYS A 90 3.93 0.62 -7.23
C CYS A 90 5.22 0.80 -8.03
N LYS A 91 5.23 1.77 -8.96
CA LYS A 91 6.50 2.22 -9.57
C LYS A 91 7.37 2.92 -8.52
N PRO A 92 8.70 2.94 -8.68
CA PRO A 92 9.60 3.55 -7.70
C PRO A 92 9.32 5.02 -7.47
N GLU A 93 8.90 5.77 -8.49
CA GLU A 93 8.53 7.18 -8.32
C GLU A 93 7.50 7.35 -7.20
N TYR A 94 6.60 6.38 -7.01
CA TYR A 94 5.59 6.37 -5.96
C TYR A 94 6.00 5.58 -4.71
N ALA A 95 7.16 4.94 -4.73
CA ALA A 95 7.75 4.18 -3.63
C ALA A 95 9.07 4.82 -3.15
N TYR A 96 10.21 4.17 -3.39
CA TYR A 96 11.53 4.56 -2.87
C TYR A 96 12.44 5.25 -3.90
N GLY A 97 12.03 5.31 -5.17
CA GLY A 97 12.77 5.95 -6.26
C GLY A 97 14.20 5.46 -6.43
N SER A 98 15.04 6.28 -7.06
CA SER A 98 16.47 5.99 -7.24
C SER A 98 17.30 6.07 -5.95
N ALA A 99 16.68 6.42 -4.81
CA ALA A 99 17.34 6.33 -3.51
C ALA A 99 17.28 4.90 -2.94
N GLY A 100 16.23 4.14 -3.28
CA GLY A 100 15.94 2.87 -2.64
C GLY A 100 15.69 3.01 -1.13
N SER A 101 15.78 1.90 -0.42
CA SER A 101 15.78 1.82 1.04
C SER A 101 16.78 0.74 1.47
N PRO A 102 18.09 1.07 1.46
CA PRO A 102 19.12 0.07 1.76
C PRO A 102 19.03 -0.44 3.21
N PRO A 103 19.34 -1.72 3.45
CA PRO A 103 19.86 -2.71 2.50
C PRO A 103 18.78 -3.44 1.67
N ASP A 104 17.51 -3.33 2.03
CA ASP A 104 16.48 -4.28 1.59
C ASP A 104 15.76 -3.90 0.28
N VAL A 105 15.68 -2.61 -0.03
CA VAL A 105 15.11 -2.12 -1.29
C VAL A 105 16.21 -1.48 -2.14
N PRO A 106 16.58 -2.07 -3.29
CA PRO A 106 17.57 -1.47 -4.16
C PRO A 106 17.05 -0.16 -4.78
N PRO A 107 17.95 0.76 -5.17
CA PRO A 107 17.56 1.89 -6.00
C PRO A 107 17.14 1.40 -7.40
N GLU A 108 16.12 2.04 -7.98
CA GLU A 108 15.76 1.87 -9.40
C GLU A 108 16.47 2.90 -10.30
#